data_AF-A0A3P6TDZ5-F1
#
_entry.id   AF-A0A3P6TDZ5-F1
#
_cell.length_a   1.000
_cell.length_b   1.000
_cell.length_c   1.000
_cell.angle_alpha   90.00
_cell.angle_beta   90.00
_cell.angle_gamma   90.00
#
_symmetry.space_group_name_H-M   'P 1'
#
loop_
_entity.id
_entity.type
_entity.pdbx_description
1 polymer ?
#
loop_
_entity_poly.entity_id
_entity_poly.type
_entity_poly.pdbx_seq_one_letter_code
_entity_poly.pdbx_strand_id
1 'polypeptide(L)'
;MVSFDVTFLFISMHSNLAQDVLRNRLEEAYVEAPCPLNIKHCMRLFEFCHKTYFIFAGEAYEQIKGTAMGSTISDLVSELVLQELANIVFAQHASVFWRR
;
A
#
# COMPACT_ATOMS: atom_id res chain seq x y z
N MET A 1 -6.63 -18.14 18.91
CA MET A 1 -5.85 -17.28 18.01
C MET A 1 -6.01 -17.85 16.61
N VAL A 2 -6.58 -17.09 15.68
CA VAL A 2 -6.74 -17.49 14.28
C VAL A 2 -5.74 -16.66 13.48
N SER A 3 -4.88 -17.32 12.73
CA SER A 3 -3.97 -16.68 11.77
C SER A 3 -4.53 -16.86 10.38
N PHE A 4 -4.35 -15.84 9.53
CA PHE A 4 -4.72 -15.87 8.13
C PHE A 4 -3.45 -15.77 7.29
N ASP A 5 -3.32 -16.64 6.31
CA ASP A 5 -2.25 -16.55 5.33
C ASP A 5 -2.68 -15.61 4.21
N VAL A 6 -1.92 -14.54 4.02
CA VAL A 6 -2.14 -13.61 2.91
C VAL A 6 -1.45 -14.17 1.67
N THR A 7 -2.21 -14.77 0.77
CA THR A 7 -1.71 -15.17 -0.54
C THR A 7 -1.58 -13.95 -1.44
N PHE A 8 -0.46 -13.87 -2.17
CA PHE A 8 -0.35 -12.98 -3.32
C PHE A 8 -0.52 -11.48 -3.00
N LEU A 9 0.01 -11.04 -1.85
CA LEU A 9 -0.11 -9.65 -1.38
C LEU A 9 0.19 -8.64 -2.50
N PHE A 10 1.39 -8.70 -3.07
CA PHE A 10 1.80 -7.73 -4.10
C PHE A 10 0.93 -7.75 -5.35
N ILE A 11 0.55 -8.92 -5.87
CA ILE A 11 -0.22 -9.00 -7.13
C ILE A 11 -1.74 -8.76 -6.96
N SER A 12 -2.25 -8.83 -5.73
CA SER A 12 -3.68 -8.64 -5.43
C SER A 12 -4.04 -7.21 -5.07
N MET A 13 -3.05 -6.37 -4.75
CA MET A 13 -3.27 -4.99 -4.37
C MET A 13 -3.79 -4.14 -5.52
N HIS A 14 -4.90 -3.43 -5.27
CA HIS A 14 -5.43 -2.45 -6.19
C HIS A 14 -4.66 -1.13 -6.06
N SER A 15 -4.16 -0.61 -7.19
CA SER A 15 -3.39 0.64 -7.24
C SER A 15 -4.14 1.83 -6.65
N ASN A 16 -5.47 1.91 -6.86
CA ASN A 16 -6.29 2.98 -6.30
C ASN A 16 -6.32 2.92 -4.77
N LEU A 17 -6.52 1.73 -4.19
CA LEU A 17 -6.52 1.55 -2.74
C LEU A 17 -5.15 1.93 -2.14
N ALA A 18 -4.06 1.53 -2.78
CA ALA A 18 -2.71 1.92 -2.37
C ALA A 18 -2.51 3.44 -2.38
N GLN A 19 -2.98 4.13 -3.42
CA GLN A 19 -2.91 5.59 -3.52
C GLN A 19 -3.74 6.28 -2.44
N ASP A 20 -4.95 5.81 -2.18
CA ASP A 20 -5.85 6.39 -1.19
C ASP A 20 -5.28 6.22 0.23
N VAL A 21 -4.79 5.02 0.57
CA VAL A 21 -4.16 4.76 1.87
C VAL A 21 -2.91 5.62 2.07
N LEU A 22 -2.05 5.71 1.05
CA LEU A 22 -0.86 6.55 1.13
C LEU A 22 -1.22 8.04 1.30
N ARG A 23 -2.20 8.53 0.54
CA ARG A 23 -2.68 9.92 0.66
C ARG A 23 -3.18 10.20 2.06
N ASN A 24 -4.06 9.36 2.59
CA ASN A 24 -4.64 9.55 3.92
C ASN A 24 -3.56 9.57 5.00
N ARG A 25 -2.59 8.64 4.91
CA ARG A 25 -1.45 8.59 5.85
C ARG A 25 -0.56 9.82 5.78
N LEU A 26 -0.31 10.34 4.58
CA LEU A 26 0.44 11.58 4.39
C LEU A 26 -0.34 12.79 4.94
N GLU A 27 -1.65 12.84 4.73
CA GLU A 27 -2.50 13.90 5.27
C GLU A 27 -2.48 13.85 6.80
N GLU A 28 -2.72 12.69 7.42
CA GLU A 28 -2.67 12.46 8.87
C GLU A 28 -1.32 12.84 9.50
N ALA A 29 -0.20 12.44 8.87
CA ALA A 29 1.13 12.67 9.41
C ALA A 29 1.59 14.13 9.31
N TYR A 30 1.08 14.89 8.33
CA TYR A 30 1.54 16.25 8.04
C TYR A 30 0.49 17.34 8.29
N VAL A 31 -0.64 17.05 8.95
CA VAL A 31 -1.66 18.05 9.34
C VAL A 31 -1.04 19.23 10.10
N GLU A 32 -0.07 18.97 10.99
CA GLU A 32 0.52 19.99 11.89
C GLU A 32 2.02 20.21 11.68
N ALA A 33 2.61 19.65 10.62
CA ALA A 33 4.04 19.77 10.41
C ALA A 33 4.41 21.17 9.87
N PRO A 34 5.49 21.82 10.38
CA PRO A 34 5.98 23.10 9.87
C PRO A 34 6.62 22.97 8.46
N CYS A 35 6.62 21.77 7.88
CA CYS A 35 7.25 21.48 6.60
C CYS A 35 6.17 21.40 5.50
N PRO A 36 6.29 22.18 4.40
CA PRO A 36 5.31 22.20 3.32
C PRO A 36 5.59 21.04 2.36
N LEU A 37 5.54 19.80 2.85
CA LEU A 37 5.60 18.65 1.96
C LEU A 37 4.35 18.70 1.08
N ASN A 38 4.53 19.02 -0.20
CA ASN A 38 3.40 19.14 -1.11
C ASN A 38 2.88 17.72 -1.43
N ILE A 39 1.83 17.30 -0.71
CA ILE A 39 1.20 15.99 -0.85
C ILE A 39 0.86 15.69 -2.32
N LYS A 40 0.46 16.71 -3.10
CA LYS A 40 0.18 16.52 -4.54
C LYS A 40 1.43 16.09 -5.33
N HIS A 41 2.59 16.65 -5.00
CA HIS A 41 3.86 16.25 -5.64
C HIS A 41 4.29 14.85 -5.21
N CYS A 42 4.14 14.50 -3.93
CA CYS A 42 4.42 13.16 -3.43
C CYS A 42 3.52 12.10 -4.09
N MET A 43 2.22 12.37 -4.21
CA MET A 43 1.29 11.49 -4.90
C MET A 43 1.63 11.33 -6.38
N ARG A 44 2.06 12.41 -7.05
CA ARG A 44 2.50 12.35 -8.46
C ARG A 44 3.79 11.54 -8.64
N LEU A 45 4.73 11.67 -7.70
CA LEU A 45 5.95 10.85 -7.69
C LEU A 45 5.59 9.37 -7.46
N PHE A 46 4.68 9.11 -6.53
CA PHE A 46 4.20 7.76 -6.24
C PHE A 46 3.56 7.10 -7.46
N GLU A 47 2.71 7.83 -8.18
CA GLU A 47 2.10 7.33 -9.43
C GLU A 47 3.16 6.93 -10.47
N PHE A 48 4.24 7.71 -10.59
CA PHE A 48 5.35 7.38 -11.48
C PHE A 48 6.13 6.14 -11.01
N CYS A 49 6.46 6.08 -9.72
CA CYS A 49 7.23 4.97 -9.15
C CYS A 49 6.45 3.65 -9.04
N HIS A 50 5.12 3.72 -9.00
CA HIS A 50 4.24 2.55 -8.92
C HIS A 50 4.07 1.86 -10.28
N LYS A 51 4.23 2.60 -11.39
CA LYS A 51 4.22 2.03 -12.74
C LYS A 51 5.43 1.13 -12.93
N THR A 52 5.16 -0.13 -13.22
CA THR A 52 6.22 -1.12 -13.42
C THR A 52 6.13 -1.67 -14.83
N TYR A 53 7.29 -1.73 -15.49
CA TYR A 53 7.45 -2.33 -16.80
C TYR A 53 8.37 -3.55 -16.69
N PHE A 54 8.05 -4.61 -17.42
CA PHE A 54 8.90 -5.79 -17.51
C PHE A 54 9.00 -6.25 -18.97
N ILE A 55 10.11 -6.91 -19.29
CA ILE A 55 10.33 -7.51 -20.61
C ILE A 55 10.06 -8.99 -20.51
N PHE A 56 9.20 -9.50 -21.40
CA PHE A 56 8.93 -10.92 -21.54
C PHE A 56 8.96 -11.29 -23.02
N ALA A 57 9.70 -12.34 -23.38
CA ALA A 57 9.84 -12.78 -24.78
C ALA A 57 10.28 -11.67 -25.77
N GLY A 58 11.05 -10.68 -25.30
CA GLY A 58 11.52 -9.56 -26.13
C GLY A 58 10.53 -8.39 -26.26
N GLU A 59 9.33 -8.52 -25.71
CA GLU A 59 8.30 -7.48 -25.71
C GLU A 59 8.21 -6.79 -24.35
N ALA A 60 7.93 -5.49 -24.34
CA ALA A 60 7.74 -4.71 -23.13
C ALA A 60 6.27 -4.70 -22.70
N TYR A 61 6.03 -5.00 -21.43
CA TYR A 61 4.70 -5.05 -20.82
C TYR A 61 4.60 -4.10 -19.63
N GLU A 62 3.42 -3.54 -19.42
CA GLU A 62 3.09 -2.77 -18.21
C GLU A 62 2.32 -3.66 -17.23
N GLN A 63 2.74 -3.62 -15.96
CA GLN A 63 2.02 -4.28 -14.89
C GLN A 63 0.79 -3.45 -14.49
N ILE A 64 -0.38 -3.89 -14.95
CA ILE A 64 -1.68 -3.23 -14.69
C ILE A 64 -2.30 -3.57 -13.33
N LYS A 65 -1.89 -4.69 -12.71
CA LYS A 65 -2.45 -5.15 -11.44
C LYS A 65 -1.36 -5.47 -10.43
N GLY A 66 -1.61 -5.08 -9.19
CA GLY A 66 -0.66 -5.28 -8.11
C GLY A 66 0.51 -4.31 -8.17
N THR A 67 1.50 -4.61 -7.35
CA THR A 67 2.77 -3.93 -7.23
C THR A 67 3.90 -4.84 -7.70
N ALA A 68 5.03 -4.27 -8.09
CA ALA A 68 6.19 -5.05 -8.50
C ALA A 68 6.80 -5.77 -7.30
N MET A 69 6.93 -7.09 -7.41
CA MET A 69 7.73 -7.83 -6.43
C MET A 69 9.19 -7.37 -6.48
N GLY A 70 9.78 -7.09 -5.32
CA GLY A 70 11.17 -6.64 -5.20
C GLY A 70 11.38 -5.13 -5.30
N SER A 71 10.32 -4.34 -5.43
CA SER A 71 10.39 -2.87 -5.29
C SER A 71 10.22 -2.47 -3.82
N THR A 72 11.16 -1.70 -3.28
CA THR A 72 11.09 -1.19 -1.90
C THR A 72 9.85 -0.34 -1.62
N ILE A 73 9.35 0.34 -2.66
CA ILE A 73 8.11 1.13 -2.59
C ILE A 73 6.89 0.20 -2.50
N SER A 74 6.94 -0.94 -3.19
CA SER A 74 5.86 -1.93 -3.17
C SER A 74 5.72 -2.58 -1.80
N ASP A 75 6.84 -2.84 -1.13
CA ASP A 75 6.88 -3.33 0.25
C ASP A 75 6.24 -2.31 1.21
N LEU A 76 6.68 -1.06 1.16
CA LEU A 76 6.13 0.03 1.99
C LEU A 76 4.61 0.18 1.82
N VAL A 77 4.14 0.21 0.57
CA VAL A 77 2.71 0.37 0.26
C VAL A 77 1.91 -0.84 0.76
N SER A 78 2.46 -2.05 0.59
CA SER A 78 1.81 -3.27 1.05
C SER A 78 1.63 -3.29 2.56
N GLU A 79 2.63 -2.82 3.30
CA GLU A 79 2.55 -2.68 4.75
C GLU A 79 1.49 -1.65 5.15
N LEU A 80 1.51 -0.46 4.54
CA LEU A 80 0.53 0.59 4.84
C LEU A 80 -0.92 0.12 4.59
N VAL A 81 -1.16 -0.57 3.48
CA VAL A 81 -2.50 -1.10 3.18
C VAL A 81 -2.90 -2.21 4.14
N LEU A 82 -1.98 -3.09 4.53
CA LEU A 82 -2.25 -4.11 5.54
C LEU A 82 -2.55 -3.50 6.91
N GLN A 83 -1.84 -2.45 7.31
CA GLN A 83 -2.12 -1.71 8.54
C GLN A 83 -3.49 -1.06 8.51
N GLU A 84 -3.88 -0.43 7.40
CA GLU A 84 -5.21 0.16 7.26
C GLU A 84 -6.31 -0.92 7.30
N LEU A 85 -6.10 -2.05 6.62
CA LEU A 85 -7.03 -3.16 6.66
C LEU A 85 -7.18 -3.74 8.07
N ALA A 86 -6.06 -3.89 8.79
CA ALA A 86 -6.07 -4.29 10.19
C ALA A 86 -6.87 -3.31 11.06
N ASN A 87 -6.63 -2.00 10.91
CA ASN A 87 -7.35 -0.97 11.64
C ASN A 87 -8.87 -1.05 11.41
N ILE A 88 -9.30 -1.20 10.15
CA ILE A 88 -10.72 -1.32 9.79
C ILE A 88 -11.33 -2.58 10.43
N VAL A 89 -10.66 -3.73 10.31
CA VAL A 89 -11.15 -5.00 10.83
C VAL A 89 -11.25 -4.98 12.36
N PHE A 90 -10.22 -4.47 13.04
CA PHE A 90 -10.17 -4.38 14.51
C PHE A 90 -11.07 -3.29 15.08
N ALA A 91 -11.36 -2.22 14.32
CA ALA A 91 -12.36 -1.23 14.72
C ALA A 91 -13.79 -1.82 14.65
N GLN A 92 -14.08 -2.66 13.67
CA GLN A 92 -15.40 -3.27 13.49
C GLN A 92 -15.63 -4.47 14.42
N HIS A 93 -14.58 -5.19 14.78
CA HIS A 93 -14.66 -6.37 15.62
C HIS A 93 -13.77 -6.20 16.85
N ALA A 94 -14.38 -6.08 18.03
CA ALA A 94 -13.64 -6.13 19.28
C ALA A 94 -12.85 -7.45 19.33
N SER A 95 -11.52 -7.36 19.24
CA SER A 95 -10.68 -8.55 19.24
C SER A 95 -10.81 -9.28 20.57
N VAL A 96 -11.27 -10.53 20.52
CA VAL A 96 -11.25 -11.40 21.71
C VAL A 96 -9.82 -11.92 21.84
N PHE A 97 -9.00 -11.18 22.58
CA PHE A 97 -7.60 -11.52 22.82
C PHE A 97 -7.54 -12.70 23.81
N TRP A 98 -7.23 -13.91 23.30
CA TRP A 98 -7.00 -15.07 24.15
C TRP A 98 -5.51 -15.21 24.46
N ARG A 99 -5.15 -15.11 25.74
CA ARG A 99 -3.80 -15.36 26.25
C ARG A 99 -3.68 -16.84 26.61
N ARG A 100 -2.58 -17.49 26.23
CA ARG A 100 -2.22 -18.84 26.73
C ARG A 100 -1.74 -18.78 28.17
#